data_AF-A0A6M4H409-F1
#
_entry.id   AF-A0A6M4H409-F1
#
_cell.length_a   1.000
_cell.length_b   1.000
_cell.length_c   1.000
_cell.angle_alpha   90.00
_cell.angle_beta   90.00
_cell.angle_gamma   90.00
#
_symmetry.space_group_name_H-M   'P 1'
#
loop_
_entity.id
_entity.type
_entity.pdbx_description
1 polymer ?
#
loop_
_entity_poly.entity_id
_entity_poly.type
_entity_poly.pdbx_seq_one_letter_code
_entity_poly.pdbx_strand_id
1 'polypeptide(L)'
;MFNRIFLLAPFLLATTPDTAAGDAGNRAGREVYDTVCSTCHAAGLQGAPKSGDREAWIPRMKQGLDTLTLHAIRGHGGMAPRGGAAQLTDLEVRNAIAYMFDPGAEARAAARPPPAAPAPRNPYEATVDGVAIHFGLVNAERLRAYPPGSKEASMHGGVPKGSGYYHVNVTLHEGDKRAPLRGAAVEVEVVQAGQDTLKKVLEAEPGTGSANYGQYIRLAPRTPATFIVRIRPAGSPRTLETRFNPTPG
;
A
#
# COMPACT_ATOMS: atom_id res chain seq x y z
N MET A 1 -52.10 -12.20 -52.46
CA MET A 1 -51.66 -10.80 -52.56
C MET A 1 -52.07 -10.07 -51.29
N PHE A 2 -51.21 -9.96 -50.28
CA PHE A 2 -51.36 -8.97 -49.21
C PHE A 2 -49.97 -8.55 -48.73
N ASN A 3 -49.64 -7.33 -49.13
CA ASN A 3 -48.40 -6.61 -48.92
C ASN A 3 -48.35 -6.13 -47.45
N ARG A 4 -47.42 -6.62 -46.63
CA ARG A 4 -47.17 -6.07 -45.29
C ARG A 4 -45.90 -5.24 -45.30
N ILE A 5 -46.09 -3.96 -45.57
CA ILE A 5 -45.13 -2.89 -45.36
C ILE A 5 -44.87 -2.79 -43.86
N PHE A 6 -43.69 -3.19 -43.40
CA PHE A 6 -43.19 -2.85 -42.07
C PHE A 6 -42.67 -1.41 -42.11
N LEU A 7 -43.40 -0.50 -41.46
CA LEU A 7 -42.94 0.86 -41.17
C LEU A 7 -41.77 0.78 -40.17
N LEU A 8 -40.57 1.10 -40.62
CA LEU A 8 -39.41 1.40 -39.76
C LEU A 8 -39.63 2.77 -39.12
N ALA A 9 -40.04 2.80 -37.85
CA ALA A 9 -39.97 4.01 -37.03
C ALA A 9 -38.50 4.24 -36.61
N PRO A 10 -37.95 5.46 -36.75
CA PRO A 10 -36.62 5.75 -36.24
C PRO A 10 -36.69 5.83 -34.71
N PHE A 11 -36.01 4.92 -34.04
CA PHE A 11 -35.72 5.02 -32.61
C PHE A 11 -34.76 6.21 -32.43
N LEU A 12 -35.32 7.39 -32.14
CA LEU A 12 -34.56 8.51 -31.59
C LEU A 12 -34.09 8.08 -30.19
N LEU A 13 -32.79 7.78 -30.03
CA LEU A 13 -32.18 7.75 -28.71
C LEU A 13 -32.20 9.18 -28.17
N ALA A 14 -33.18 9.48 -27.33
CA ALA A 14 -33.13 10.64 -26.45
C ALA A 14 -31.95 10.43 -25.49
N THR A 15 -30.84 11.12 -25.75
CA THR A 15 -29.76 11.26 -24.77
C THR A 15 -30.29 12.13 -23.65
N THR A 16 -30.83 11.52 -22.59
CA THR A 16 -31.00 12.23 -21.32
C THR A 16 -29.61 12.70 -20.89
N PRO A 17 -29.37 14.00 -20.66
CA PRO A 17 -28.17 14.41 -19.95
C PRO A 17 -28.23 13.72 -18.59
N ASP A 18 -27.33 12.76 -18.41
CA ASP A 18 -27.03 12.18 -17.12
C ASP A 18 -26.64 13.36 -16.24
N THR A 19 -27.59 13.74 -15.39
CA THR A 19 -27.37 14.81 -14.43
C THR A 19 -26.32 14.23 -13.51
N ALA A 20 -25.07 14.64 -13.71
CA ALA A 20 -24.02 14.46 -12.74
C ALA A 20 -24.59 14.89 -11.39
N ALA A 21 -24.95 13.90 -10.58
CA ALA A 21 -25.19 14.08 -9.17
C ALA A 21 -23.86 14.57 -8.62
N GLY A 22 -23.72 15.91 -8.57
CA GLY A 22 -22.59 16.57 -7.95
C GLY A 22 -22.46 16.07 -6.53
N ASP A 23 -21.21 15.85 -6.12
CA ASP A 23 -20.79 15.47 -4.78
C ASP A 23 -21.54 16.25 -3.69
N ALA A 24 -22.66 15.71 -3.25
CA ALA A 24 -23.28 16.13 -2.01
C ALA A 24 -22.45 15.53 -0.88
N GLY A 25 -21.49 16.32 -0.39
CA GLY A 25 -21.24 16.39 1.05
C GLY A 25 -19.88 15.97 1.56
N ASN A 26 -18.77 16.39 0.94
CA ASN A 26 -17.46 16.42 1.60
C ASN A 26 -16.66 17.67 1.20
N ARG A 27 -17.05 18.83 1.74
CA ARG A 27 -16.30 20.07 1.53
C ARG A 27 -14.89 20.00 2.13
N ALA A 28 -13.97 20.75 1.52
CA ALA A 28 -12.59 20.86 2.00
C ALA A 28 -12.55 21.55 3.39
N GLY A 29 -11.50 21.28 4.18
CA GLY A 29 -11.39 21.83 5.53
C GLY A 29 -11.34 23.35 5.54
N ARG A 30 -10.65 23.95 4.57
CA ARG A 30 -10.65 25.40 4.35
C ARG A 30 -12.04 25.97 4.10
N GLU A 31 -12.86 25.31 3.29
CA GLU A 31 -14.18 25.82 2.93
C GLU A 31 -15.14 25.82 4.13
N VAL A 32 -15.13 24.75 4.91
CA VAL A 32 -15.90 24.66 6.16
C VAL A 32 -15.39 25.68 7.18
N TYR A 33 -14.07 25.87 7.26
CA TYR A 33 -13.49 26.90 8.10
C TYR A 33 -13.96 28.30 7.71
N ASP A 34 -13.82 28.67 6.44
CA ASP A 34 -14.17 30.00 5.95
C ASP A 34 -15.65 30.32 6.19
N THR A 35 -16.53 29.33 6.02
CA THR A 35 -18.00 29.49 6.10
C THR A 35 -18.60 29.37 7.51
N VAL A 36 -18.00 28.56 8.40
CA VAL A 36 -18.58 28.25 9.72
C VAL A 36 -17.63 28.57 10.87
N CYS A 37 -16.38 28.09 10.81
CA CYS A 37 -15.49 28.12 11.97
C CYS A 37 -14.81 29.49 12.16
N SER A 38 -14.58 30.23 11.07
CA SER A 38 -13.82 31.49 11.05
C SER A 38 -14.41 32.55 11.97
N THR A 39 -15.74 32.57 12.14
CA THR A 39 -16.46 33.51 13.02
C THR A 39 -15.90 33.53 14.43
N CYS A 40 -15.50 32.37 14.97
CA CYS A 40 -14.91 32.29 16.31
C CYS A 40 -13.39 32.07 16.26
N HIS A 41 -12.90 31.25 15.33
CA HIS A 41 -11.51 30.79 15.30
C HIS A 41 -10.55 31.69 14.51
N ALA A 42 -11.01 32.73 13.82
CA ALA A 42 -10.10 33.68 13.16
C ALA A 42 -9.44 34.62 14.18
N ALA A 43 -10.24 35.26 15.04
CA ALA A 43 -9.78 36.20 16.06
C ALA A 43 -9.64 35.59 17.46
N GLY A 44 -10.06 34.33 17.65
CA GLY A 44 -10.04 33.65 18.94
C GLY A 44 -11.12 34.16 19.90
N LEU A 45 -12.33 34.34 19.39
CA LEU A 45 -13.48 34.84 20.16
C LEU A 45 -13.76 33.91 21.34
N GLN A 46 -14.01 34.48 22.51
CA GLN A 46 -14.23 33.74 23.77
C GLN A 46 -13.13 32.71 24.11
N GLY A 47 -11.88 32.96 23.69
CA GLY A 47 -10.77 32.04 23.93
C GLY A 47 -10.70 30.85 22.97
N ALA A 48 -11.45 30.89 21.87
CA ALA A 48 -11.33 29.89 20.80
C ALA A 48 -9.88 29.83 20.28
N PRO A 49 -9.31 28.64 20.05
CA PRO A 49 -7.96 28.51 19.50
C PRO A 49 -7.93 29.09 18.08
N LYS A 50 -7.00 30.01 17.83
CA LYS A 50 -6.88 30.67 16.53
C LYS A 50 -6.39 29.69 15.47
N SER A 51 -6.96 29.76 14.27
CA SER A 51 -6.47 28.95 13.13
C SER A 51 -4.99 29.26 12.87
N GLY A 52 -4.17 28.22 12.72
CA GLY A 52 -2.73 28.32 12.51
C GLY A 52 -1.90 28.60 13.76
N ASP A 53 -2.50 28.87 14.92
CA ASP A 53 -1.79 29.06 16.18
C ASP A 53 -1.29 27.72 16.73
N ARG A 54 -0.10 27.31 16.29
CA ARG A 54 0.46 26.00 16.66
C ARG A 54 0.64 25.85 18.17
N GLU A 55 0.94 26.92 18.89
CA GLU A 55 1.11 26.86 20.35
C GLU A 55 -0.21 26.52 21.04
N ALA A 56 -1.32 27.09 20.58
CA ALA A 56 -2.65 26.73 21.05
C ALA A 56 -3.06 25.31 20.61
N TRP A 57 -2.75 24.89 19.38
CA TRP A 57 -3.25 23.63 18.84
C TRP A 57 -2.44 22.39 19.19
N ILE A 58 -1.11 22.47 19.37
CA ILE A 58 -0.26 21.33 19.73
C ILE A 58 -0.77 20.57 20.97
N PRO A 59 -1.05 21.20 22.12
CA PRO A 59 -1.53 20.48 23.30
C PRO A 59 -2.90 19.83 23.08
N ARG A 60 -3.75 20.42 22.23
CA ARG A 60 -5.06 19.85 21.85
C ARG A 60 -4.89 18.63 20.96
N MET A 61 -4.02 18.73 19.94
CA MET A 61 -3.74 17.65 18.99
C MET A 61 -3.10 16.42 19.65
N LYS A 62 -2.47 16.55 20.83
CA LYS A 62 -2.01 15.40 21.63
C LYS A 62 -3.14 14.45 22.04
N GLN A 63 -4.39 14.93 22.10
CA GLN A 63 -5.56 14.08 22.36
C GLN A 63 -5.98 13.26 21.12
N GLY A 64 -5.41 13.58 19.95
CA GLY A 64 -5.77 12.99 18.67
C GLY A 64 -6.87 13.76 17.95
N LEU A 65 -6.80 13.78 16.61
CA LEU A 65 -7.76 14.47 15.74
C LEU A 65 -9.18 13.92 15.93
N ASP A 66 -9.33 12.63 16.14
CA ASP A 66 -10.62 11.95 16.32
C ASP A 66 -11.34 12.44 17.59
N THR A 67 -10.60 12.55 18.70
CA THR A 67 -11.10 13.07 19.97
C THR A 67 -11.56 14.51 19.83
N LEU A 68 -10.76 15.36 19.19
CA LEU A 68 -11.13 16.76 18.93
C LEU A 68 -12.35 16.87 18.01
N THR A 69 -12.44 16.01 17.00
CA THR A 69 -13.60 15.92 16.11
C THR A 69 -14.86 15.58 16.89
N LEU A 70 -14.79 14.60 17.80
CA LEU A 70 -15.92 14.21 18.63
C LEU A 70 -16.36 15.34 19.58
N HIS A 71 -15.41 16.06 20.19
CA HIS A 71 -15.70 17.24 21.00
C HIS A 71 -16.39 18.33 20.17
N ALA A 72 -15.90 18.61 18.96
CA ALA A 72 -16.50 19.58 18.06
C ALA A 72 -17.92 19.19 17.63
N ILE A 73 -18.17 17.92 17.32
CA ILE A 73 -19.49 17.40 16.96
C ILE A 73 -20.49 17.58 18.11
N ARG A 74 -20.05 17.32 19.35
CA ARG A 74 -20.90 17.40 20.55
C ARG A 74 -20.99 18.81 21.14
N GLY A 75 -20.12 19.72 20.72
CA GLY A 75 -19.91 21.01 21.36
C GLY A 75 -18.96 20.89 22.56
N HIS A 76 -18.16 21.93 22.80
CA HIS A 76 -17.15 21.93 23.86
C HIS A 76 -16.71 23.36 24.22
N GLY A 77 -16.57 23.67 25.52
CA GLY A 77 -15.96 24.93 25.97
C GLY A 77 -16.60 26.20 25.42
N GLY A 78 -17.93 26.23 25.29
CA GLY A 78 -18.69 27.35 24.70
C GLY A 78 -18.91 27.25 23.19
N MET A 79 -18.27 26.31 22.50
CA MET A 79 -18.54 25.98 21.10
C MET A 79 -19.83 25.16 20.98
N ALA A 80 -20.77 25.61 20.14
CA ALA A 80 -21.99 24.87 19.82
C ALA A 80 -21.68 23.54 19.09
N PRO A 81 -22.55 22.52 19.19
CA PRO A 81 -22.43 21.29 18.41
C PRO A 81 -22.23 21.58 16.92
N ARG A 82 -21.21 20.96 16.31
CA ARG A 82 -20.80 21.18 14.91
C ARG A 82 -20.59 22.66 14.56
N GLY A 83 -20.12 23.47 15.51
CA GLY A 83 -19.91 24.91 15.30
C GLY A 83 -21.21 25.70 15.02
N GLY A 84 -22.37 25.14 15.38
CA GLY A 84 -23.68 25.74 15.10
C GLY A 84 -24.28 25.37 13.74
N ALA A 85 -23.58 24.56 12.94
CA ALA A 85 -24.02 24.13 11.62
C ALA A 85 -24.39 22.63 11.64
N ALA A 86 -25.65 22.32 11.92
CA ALA A 86 -26.15 20.95 12.05
C ALA A 86 -25.99 20.10 10.78
N GLN A 87 -25.88 20.74 9.62
CA GLN A 87 -25.69 20.11 8.32
C GLN A 87 -24.25 19.62 8.06
N LEU A 88 -23.28 20.01 8.89
CA LEU A 88 -21.89 19.53 8.71
C LEU A 88 -21.80 18.04 8.97
N THR A 89 -21.20 17.31 8.04
CA THR A 89 -20.85 15.91 8.26
C THR A 89 -19.68 15.82 9.24
N ASP A 90 -19.52 14.66 9.89
CA ASP A 90 -18.41 14.42 10.80
C ASP A 90 -17.05 14.54 10.08
N LEU A 91 -17.01 14.19 8.79
CA LEU A 91 -15.82 14.35 7.94
C LEU A 91 -15.53 15.82 7.64
N GLU A 92 -16.56 16.63 7.34
CA GLU A 92 -16.41 18.08 7.15
C GLU A 92 -15.89 18.77 8.43
N VAL A 93 -16.41 18.39 9.61
CA VAL A 93 -15.91 18.89 10.90
C VAL A 93 -14.45 18.47 11.13
N ARG A 94 -14.11 17.21 10.87
CA ARG A 94 -12.74 16.70 10.98
C ARG A 94 -11.77 17.48 10.09
N ASN A 95 -12.15 17.69 8.83
CA ASN A 95 -11.34 18.41 7.85
C ASN A 95 -11.11 19.86 8.28
N ALA A 96 -12.15 20.52 8.79
CA ALA A 96 -12.03 21.89 9.31
C ALA A 96 -11.05 21.99 10.49
N ILE A 97 -11.06 21.01 11.40
CA ILE A 97 -10.11 20.95 12.52
C ILE A 97 -8.68 20.74 12.01
N ALA A 98 -8.48 19.83 11.06
CA ALA A 98 -7.18 19.60 10.45
C ALA A 98 -6.66 20.87 9.75
N TYR A 99 -7.53 21.58 9.04
CA TYR A 99 -7.22 22.87 8.44
C TYR A 99 -6.85 23.92 9.50
N MET A 100 -7.61 24.06 10.57
CA MET A 100 -7.29 25.03 11.62
C MET A 100 -5.97 24.73 12.35
N PHE A 101 -5.59 23.45 12.48
CA PHE A 101 -4.29 23.08 13.04
C PHE A 101 -3.14 23.46 12.10
N ASP A 102 -3.31 23.22 10.80
CA ASP A 102 -2.30 23.54 9.81
C ASP A 102 -2.93 24.04 8.49
N PRO A 103 -3.24 25.34 8.37
CA PRO A 103 -3.89 25.90 7.18
C PRO A 103 -3.07 25.75 5.90
N GLY A 104 -1.76 25.57 6.04
CA GLY A 104 -0.85 25.32 4.94
C GLY A 104 -0.72 23.84 4.55
N ALA A 105 -1.29 22.91 5.31
CA ALA A 105 -1.21 21.48 5.02
C ALA A 105 -1.93 21.13 3.71
N GLU A 106 -3.12 21.68 3.47
CA GLU A 106 -3.88 21.43 2.23
C GLU A 106 -3.14 22.00 1.01
N ALA A 107 -2.59 23.22 1.11
CA ALA A 107 -1.77 23.81 0.04
C ALA A 107 -0.47 23.02 -0.20
N ARG A 108 0.18 22.53 0.87
CA ARG A 108 1.36 21.66 0.78
C ARG A 108 1.01 20.27 0.22
N ALA A 109 -0.18 19.76 0.50
CA ALA A 109 -0.68 18.50 -0.05
C ALA A 109 -1.06 18.65 -1.53
N ALA A 110 -1.62 19.79 -1.93
CA ALA A 110 -1.94 20.11 -3.32
C ALA A 110 -0.68 20.44 -4.15
N ALA A 111 0.35 21.02 -3.54
CA ALA A 111 1.65 21.26 -4.18
C ALA A 111 2.56 20.02 -4.17
N ARG A 112 2.23 19.00 -3.37
CA ARG A 112 2.89 17.71 -3.44
C ARG A 112 2.39 17.02 -4.71
N PRO A 113 3.27 16.49 -5.58
CA PRO A 113 2.81 15.63 -6.66
C PRO A 113 1.93 14.54 -6.07
N PRO A 114 0.81 14.17 -6.73
CA PRO A 114 -0.08 13.14 -6.21
C PRO A 114 0.77 11.95 -5.79
N PRO A 115 0.52 11.34 -4.61
CA PRO A 115 1.18 10.08 -4.30
C PRO A 115 0.96 9.20 -5.53
N ALA A 116 2.05 8.68 -6.09
CA ALA A 116 1.94 7.72 -7.17
C ALA A 116 0.90 6.69 -6.72
N ALA A 117 -0.08 6.40 -7.58
CA ALA A 117 -0.98 5.28 -7.35
C ALA A 117 -0.11 4.12 -6.86
N PRO A 118 -0.49 3.39 -5.78
CA PRO A 118 0.32 2.27 -5.33
C PRO A 118 0.60 1.44 -6.57
N ALA A 119 1.89 1.31 -6.91
CA ALA A 119 2.27 0.50 -8.05
C ALA A 119 1.54 -0.84 -7.89
N PRO A 120 0.98 -1.43 -8.97
CA PRO A 120 0.47 -2.78 -8.86
C PRO A 120 1.54 -3.58 -8.14
N ARG A 121 1.20 -4.18 -6.98
CA ARG A 121 2.16 -4.96 -6.21
C ARG A 121 2.66 -6.02 -7.16
N ASN A 122 3.89 -5.85 -7.66
CA ASN A 122 4.54 -6.90 -8.41
C ASN A 122 4.53 -8.09 -7.44
N PRO A 123 3.88 -9.23 -7.78
CA PRO A 123 3.77 -10.36 -6.85
C PRO A 123 5.14 -10.98 -6.52
N TYR A 124 6.20 -10.45 -7.14
CA TYR A 124 7.60 -10.78 -6.98
C TYR A 124 8.41 -9.67 -6.29
N GLU A 125 7.82 -8.57 -5.83
CA GLU A 125 8.54 -7.50 -5.13
C GLU A 125 7.85 -7.03 -3.85
N ALA A 126 8.64 -6.72 -2.84
CA ALA A 126 8.18 -6.12 -1.59
C ALA A 126 9.23 -5.17 -1.01
N THR A 127 8.80 -4.19 -0.23
CA THR A 127 9.69 -3.35 0.58
C THR A 127 9.28 -3.43 2.04
N VAL A 128 10.19 -3.84 2.93
CA VAL A 128 9.97 -3.92 4.38
C VAL A 128 11.06 -3.14 5.08
N ASP A 129 10.70 -2.15 5.90
CA ASP A 129 11.62 -1.30 6.65
C ASP A 129 12.78 -0.72 5.79
N GLY A 130 12.45 -0.34 4.55
CA GLY A 130 13.43 0.21 3.62
C GLY A 130 14.35 -0.85 2.99
N VAL A 131 14.06 -2.14 3.12
CA VAL A 131 14.74 -3.21 2.35
C VAL A 131 13.86 -3.63 1.19
N ALA A 132 14.34 -3.43 -0.04
CA ALA A 132 13.70 -3.89 -1.25
C ALA A 132 14.04 -5.37 -1.49
N ILE A 133 13.01 -6.18 -1.72
CA ILE A 133 13.06 -7.64 -1.79
C ILE A 133 12.49 -8.04 -3.14
N HIS A 134 13.30 -8.68 -3.98
CA HIS A 134 12.86 -9.26 -5.25
C HIS A 134 12.84 -10.77 -5.08
N PHE A 135 11.66 -11.35 -5.14
CA PHE A 135 11.40 -12.77 -5.06
C PHE A 135 11.27 -13.35 -6.46
N GLY A 136 11.92 -14.47 -6.76
CA GLY A 136 11.72 -15.19 -8.01
C GLY A 136 11.52 -16.68 -7.76
N LEU A 137 10.79 -17.28 -8.70
CA LEU A 137 10.45 -18.69 -8.68
C LEU A 137 10.63 -19.25 -10.09
N VAL A 138 11.65 -20.07 -10.27
CA VAL A 138 12.02 -20.62 -11.58
C VAL A 138 11.86 -22.13 -11.58
N ASN A 139 11.12 -22.69 -12.54
CA ASN A 139 10.99 -24.14 -12.67
C ASN A 139 12.35 -24.77 -13.01
N ALA A 140 12.75 -25.79 -12.24
CA ALA A 140 14.02 -26.49 -12.42
C ALA A 140 14.15 -27.19 -13.79
N GLU A 141 13.05 -27.62 -14.41
CA GLU A 141 13.04 -28.14 -15.78
C GLU A 141 13.55 -27.12 -16.79
N ARG A 142 13.17 -25.84 -16.62
CA ARG A 142 13.68 -24.76 -17.47
C ARG A 142 15.16 -24.51 -17.22
N LEU A 143 15.61 -24.57 -15.97
CA LEU A 143 17.03 -24.39 -15.63
C LEU A 143 17.92 -25.49 -16.20
N ARG A 144 17.42 -26.74 -16.29
CA ARG A 144 18.15 -27.85 -16.94
C ARG A 144 18.35 -27.66 -18.45
N ALA A 145 17.54 -26.81 -19.08
CA ALA A 145 17.65 -26.52 -20.51
C ALA A 145 18.72 -25.45 -20.82
N TYR A 146 19.30 -24.79 -19.80
CA TYR A 146 20.41 -23.86 -20.01
C TYR A 146 21.71 -24.61 -20.36
N PRO A 147 22.64 -23.97 -21.10
CA PRO A 147 23.91 -24.60 -21.45
C PRO A 147 24.67 -25.09 -20.21
N PRO A 148 25.37 -26.25 -20.30
CA PRO A 148 26.27 -26.72 -19.27
C PRO A 148 27.29 -25.63 -18.91
N GLY A 149 27.39 -25.27 -17.63
CA GLY A 149 28.31 -24.24 -17.13
C GLY A 149 27.71 -22.86 -16.84
N SER A 150 26.39 -22.66 -17.00
CA SER A 150 25.71 -21.50 -16.41
C SER A 150 25.81 -21.51 -14.88
N LYS A 151 25.91 -20.33 -14.26
CA LYS A 151 26.06 -20.22 -12.80
C LYS A 151 24.90 -20.92 -12.10
N GLU A 152 23.68 -20.63 -12.55
CA GLU A 152 22.42 -21.15 -12.05
C GLU A 152 22.31 -22.69 -12.13
N ALA A 153 22.94 -23.33 -13.13
CA ALA A 153 22.95 -24.79 -13.26
C ALA A 153 23.88 -25.49 -12.25
N SER A 154 24.90 -24.78 -11.76
CA SER A 154 25.89 -25.27 -10.79
C SER A 154 25.58 -24.89 -9.33
N MET A 155 24.62 -23.99 -9.14
CA MET A 155 24.17 -23.51 -7.84
C MET A 155 23.56 -24.63 -6.98
N HIS A 156 23.84 -24.63 -5.67
CA HIS A 156 23.26 -25.52 -4.64
C HIS A 156 23.50 -27.03 -4.85
N GLY A 157 24.66 -27.41 -5.38
CA GLY A 157 24.95 -28.81 -5.71
C GLY A 157 24.31 -29.30 -7.01
N GLY A 158 23.76 -28.37 -7.81
CA GLY A 158 23.21 -28.62 -9.14
C GLY A 158 21.68 -28.68 -9.17
N VAL A 159 21.13 -28.57 -10.38
CA VAL A 159 19.68 -28.61 -10.59
C VAL A 159 19.13 -30.02 -10.26
N PRO A 160 18.19 -30.17 -9.30
CA PRO A 160 17.60 -31.46 -8.96
C PRO A 160 16.96 -32.15 -10.17
N LYS A 161 16.91 -33.49 -10.17
CA LYS A 161 16.20 -34.27 -11.19
C LYS A 161 14.73 -34.43 -10.82
N GLY A 162 13.87 -34.60 -11.83
CA GLY A 162 12.43 -34.80 -11.66
C GLY A 162 11.61 -33.51 -11.74
N SER A 163 10.30 -33.65 -11.56
CA SER A 163 9.31 -32.59 -11.71
C SER A 163 8.92 -31.95 -10.37
N GLY A 164 8.33 -30.75 -10.44
CA GLY A 164 7.86 -30.00 -9.27
C GLY A 164 8.97 -29.33 -8.46
N TYR A 165 10.21 -29.37 -8.93
CA TYR A 165 11.30 -28.60 -8.34
C TYR A 165 11.31 -27.17 -8.88
N TYR A 166 11.48 -26.22 -7.97
CA TYR A 166 11.64 -24.81 -8.29
C TYR A 166 12.87 -24.29 -7.58
N HIS A 167 13.62 -23.43 -8.26
CA HIS A 167 14.62 -22.58 -7.63
C HIS A 167 13.92 -21.33 -7.12
N VAL A 168 13.95 -21.14 -5.80
CA VAL A 168 13.56 -19.88 -5.18
C VAL A 168 14.78 -18.99 -5.16
N ASN A 169 14.64 -17.75 -5.62
CA ASN A 169 15.65 -16.72 -5.52
C ASN A 169 15.10 -15.50 -4.78
N VAL A 170 15.91 -14.91 -3.89
CA VAL A 170 15.59 -13.69 -3.16
C VAL A 170 16.76 -12.74 -3.30
N THR A 171 16.52 -11.60 -3.93
CA THR A 171 17.53 -10.54 -4.10
C THR A 171 17.19 -9.36 -3.20
N LEU A 172 18.15 -8.92 -2.38
CA LEU A 172 17.97 -7.89 -1.36
C LEU A 172 18.73 -6.61 -1.71
N HIS A 173 18.06 -5.47 -1.56
CA HIS A 173 18.68 -4.16 -1.73
C HIS A 173 18.27 -3.19 -0.61
N GLU A 174 19.15 -2.24 -0.28
CA GLU A 174 18.87 -1.11 0.59
C GLU A 174 18.10 -0.01 -0.16
N GLY A 175 16.86 0.22 0.28
CA GLY A 175 16.00 1.36 -0.05
C GLY A 175 15.86 1.67 -1.54
N ASP A 176 15.50 2.92 -1.83
CA ASP A 176 15.38 3.45 -3.20
C ASP A 176 16.72 3.52 -3.95
N LYS A 177 17.84 3.29 -3.26
CA LYS A 177 19.21 3.43 -3.79
C LYS A 177 19.74 2.15 -4.45
N ARG A 178 18.99 1.04 -4.42
CA ARG A 178 19.35 -0.25 -5.04
C ARG A 178 20.73 -0.80 -4.64
N ALA A 179 21.27 -0.41 -3.48
CA ALA A 179 22.56 -0.95 -3.02
C ALA A 179 22.37 -2.40 -2.54
N PRO A 180 23.24 -3.38 -2.90
CA PRO A 180 23.05 -4.78 -2.51
C PRO A 180 23.14 -4.99 -0.98
N LEU A 181 22.12 -5.60 -0.36
CA LEU A 181 22.15 -5.95 1.06
C LEU A 181 22.77 -7.34 1.25
N ARG A 182 24.06 -7.34 1.59
CA ARG A 182 24.94 -8.52 1.65
C ARG A 182 24.96 -9.13 3.06
N GLY A 183 25.27 -10.44 3.14
CA GLY A 183 25.52 -11.13 4.41
C GLY A 183 24.28 -11.35 5.29
N ALA A 184 23.07 -11.19 4.75
CA ALA A 184 21.84 -11.48 5.48
C ALA A 184 21.62 -12.99 5.62
N ALA A 185 21.02 -13.40 6.73
CA ALA A 185 20.43 -14.72 6.81
C ALA A 185 19.02 -14.66 6.23
N VAL A 186 18.73 -15.53 5.25
CA VAL A 186 17.44 -15.57 4.56
C VAL A 186 16.83 -16.96 4.70
N GLU A 187 15.60 -17.03 5.18
CA GLU A 187 14.80 -18.24 5.27
C GLU A 187 13.52 -18.06 4.46
N VAL A 188 13.10 -19.12 3.77
CA VAL A 188 11.78 -19.23 3.19
C VAL A 188 10.98 -20.33 3.91
N GLU A 189 9.77 -19.99 4.29
CA GLU A 189 8.75 -20.92 4.74
C GLU A 189 7.67 -21.01 3.66
N VAL A 190 7.31 -22.23 3.26
CA VAL A 190 6.35 -22.50 2.19
C VAL A 190 5.15 -23.21 2.79
N VAL A 191 3.97 -22.62 2.57
CA VAL A 191 2.68 -23.15 3.00
C VAL A 191 1.86 -23.51 1.76
N GLN A 192 1.45 -24.77 1.67
CA GLN A 192 0.54 -25.28 0.65
C GLN A 192 -0.62 -26.00 1.34
N ALA A 193 -1.85 -25.76 0.87
CA ALA A 193 -3.04 -26.35 1.48
C ALA A 193 -2.94 -27.89 1.48
N GLY A 194 -3.11 -28.51 2.64
CA GLY A 194 -3.04 -29.97 2.80
C GLY A 194 -1.63 -30.56 2.71
N GLN A 195 -0.57 -29.74 2.84
CA GLN A 195 0.82 -30.18 2.91
C GLN A 195 1.45 -29.70 4.22
N ASP A 196 2.49 -30.41 4.67
CA ASP A 196 3.33 -29.94 5.77
C ASP A 196 4.08 -28.68 5.37
N THR A 197 4.27 -27.77 6.33
CA THR A 197 5.05 -26.56 6.13
C THR A 197 6.51 -26.92 5.83
N LEU A 198 7.02 -26.46 4.68
CA LEU A 198 8.44 -26.58 4.32
C LEU A 198 9.20 -25.33 4.76
N LYS A 199 10.29 -25.50 5.52
CA LYS A 199 11.23 -24.41 5.86
C LYS A 199 12.58 -24.68 5.25
N LYS A 200 13.19 -23.64 4.66
CA LYS A 200 14.50 -23.75 4.02
C LYS A 200 15.30 -22.46 4.17
N VAL A 201 16.55 -22.59 4.60
CA VAL A 201 17.52 -21.50 4.56
C VAL A 201 18.02 -21.34 3.13
N LEU A 202 18.04 -20.11 2.63
CA LEU A 202 18.57 -19.77 1.32
C LEU A 202 20.06 -19.46 1.42
N GLU A 203 20.83 -19.99 0.47
CA GLU A 203 22.27 -19.80 0.40
C GLU A 203 22.60 -18.61 -0.49
N ALA A 204 23.56 -17.79 -0.09
CA ALA A 204 24.07 -16.73 -0.95
C ALA A 204 24.73 -17.32 -2.21
N GLU A 205 24.47 -16.73 -3.37
CA GLU A 205 25.08 -17.13 -4.62
C GLU A 205 26.61 -16.91 -4.59
N PRO A 206 27.47 -17.89 -4.94
CA PRO A 206 28.92 -17.74 -5.03
C PRO A 206 29.33 -16.60 -5.97
N GLY A 207 30.25 -15.79 -5.47
CA GLY A 207 30.68 -14.54 -6.10
C GLY A 207 30.88 -13.50 -5.01
N THR A 208 31.69 -12.46 -5.28
CA THR A 208 32.07 -11.48 -4.27
C THR A 208 30.89 -10.57 -3.89
N GLY A 209 30.12 -11.05 -2.91
CA GLY A 209 29.01 -10.38 -2.23
C GLY A 209 27.76 -10.19 -3.08
N SER A 210 27.27 -11.26 -3.69
CA SER A 210 25.89 -11.26 -4.17
C SER A 210 24.94 -10.93 -3.01
N ALA A 211 23.92 -10.11 -3.26
CA ALA A 211 22.77 -10.00 -2.38
C ALA A 211 21.63 -10.90 -2.90
N ASN A 212 21.99 -11.99 -3.58
CA ASN A 212 21.09 -12.97 -4.14
C ASN A 212 21.22 -14.27 -3.33
N TYR A 213 20.09 -14.77 -2.85
CA TYR A 213 20.02 -15.95 -2.02
C TYR A 213 19.07 -16.93 -2.68
N GLY A 214 19.47 -18.19 -2.80
CA GLY A 214 18.66 -19.19 -3.47
C GLY A 214 18.69 -20.54 -2.81
N GLN A 215 17.72 -21.37 -3.19
CA GLN A 215 17.70 -22.80 -2.87
C GLN A 215 16.65 -23.51 -3.73
N TYR A 216 16.86 -24.80 -3.98
CA TYR A 216 15.82 -25.63 -4.57
C TYR A 216 14.81 -26.10 -3.52
N ILE A 217 13.54 -26.01 -3.88
CA ILE A 217 12.42 -26.58 -3.13
C ILE A 217 11.57 -27.43 -4.06
N ARG A 218 10.71 -28.27 -3.48
CA ARG A 218 9.71 -29.02 -4.22
C ARG A 218 8.32 -28.52 -3.83
N LEU A 219 7.48 -28.24 -4.82
CA LEU A 219 6.10 -27.81 -4.62
C LEU A 219 5.13 -28.92 -4.98
N ALA A 220 4.06 -29.05 -4.21
CA ALA A 220 2.93 -29.89 -4.58
C ALA A 220 2.27 -29.35 -5.85
N PRO A 221 1.96 -30.20 -6.85
CA PRO A 221 1.42 -29.76 -8.12
C PRO A 221 0.02 -29.17 -7.95
N ARG A 222 -0.29 -28.14 -8.76
CA ARG A 222 -1.61 -27.47 -8.82
C ARG A 222 -2.13 -26.94 -7.47
N THR A 223 -1.24 -26.79 -6.49
CA THR A 223 -1.59 -26.31 -5.15
C THR A 223 -0.97 -24.94 -4.96
N PRO A 224 -1.78 -23.87 -4.77
CA PRO A 224 -1.26 -22.54 -4.47
C PRO A 224 -0.29 -22.58 -3.29
N ALA A 225 0.79 -21.81 -3.41
CA ALA A 225 1.83 -21.73 -2.39
C ALA A 225 1.95 -20.29 -1.88
N THR A 226 2.00 -20.15 -0.56
CA THR A 226 2.40 -18.91 0.10
C THR A 226 3.83 -19.05 0.58
N PHE A 227 4.67 -18.10 0.18
CA PHE A 227 6.07 -18.03 0.57
C PHE A 227 6.25 -16.92 1.60
N ILE A 228 6.59 -17.29 2.83
CA ILE A 228 6.91 -16.36 3.90
C ILE A 228 8.44 -16.24 3.92
N VAL A 229 8.95 -15.07 3.55
CA VAL A 229 10.39 -14.79 3.49
C VAL A 229 10.79 -14.04 4.74
N ARG A 230 11.73 -14.60 5.49
CA ARG A 230 12.32 -13.99 6.68
C ARG A 230 13.76 -13.61 6.42
N ILE A 231 14.08 -12.34 6.66
CA ILE A 231 15.39 -11.77 6.40
C ILE A 231 15.92 -11.21 7.72
N ARG A 232 17.11 -11.64 8.11
CA ARG A 232 17.85 -11.04 9.21
C ARG A 232 19.12 -10.39 8.64
N PRO A 233 19.13 -9.05 8.46
CA PRO A 233 20.32 -8.33 8.02
C PRO A 233 21.52 -8.60 8.93
N ALA A 234 22.73 -8.56 8.37
CA ALA A 234 23.96 -8.76 9.13
C ALA A 234 24.06 -7.76 10.30
N GLY A 235 24.34 -8.24 11.51
CA GLY A 235 24.47 -7.40 12.71
C GLY A 235 23.15 -6.82 13.25
N SER A 236 22.01 -7.06 12.60
CA SER A 236 20.71 -6.63 13.10
C SER A 236 20.06 -7.70 13.99
N PRO A 237 19.50 -7.32 15.15
CA PRO A 237 18.66 -8.21 15.96
C PRO A 237 17.24 -8.33 15.40
N ARG A 238 16.86 -7.49 14.43
CA ARG A 238 15.52 -7.46 13.85
C ARG A 238 15.43 -8.41 12.66
N THR A 239 14.38 -9.20 12.65
CA THR A 239 13.97 -10.02 11.51
C THR A 239 12.86 -9.30 10.76
N LEU A 240 13.06 -9.11 9.46
CA LEU A 240 12.05 -8.62 8.53
C LEU A 240 11.28 -9.82 8.00
N GLU A 241 9.96 -9.69 7.83
CA GLU A 241 9.10 -10.72 7.25
C GLU A 241 8.25 -10.14 6.14
N THR A 242 8.11 -10.86 5.04
CA THR A 242 7.16 -10.55 3.96
C THR A 242 6.58 -11.83 3.36
N ARG A 243 5.50 -11.70 2.59
CA ARG A 243 4.80 -12.81 1.96
C ARG A 243 4.65 -12.62 0.46
N PHE A 244 4.88 -13.68 -0.29
CA PHE A 244 4.67 -13.74 -1.74
C PHE A 244 3.72 -14.89 -2.08
N ASN A 245 2.84 -14.66 -3.04
CA ASN A 245 1.91 -15.67 -3.57
C ASN A 245 2.01 -15.73 -5.11
N PRO A 246 3.21 -16.02 -5.65
CA PRO A 246 3.40 -16.08 -7.09
C PRO A 246 2.58 -17.24 -7.67
N THR A 247 2.06 -17.06 -8.87
CA THR A 247 1.52 -18.18 -9.64
C THR A 247 2.70 -18.90 -10.30
N PRO A 248 2.96 -20.18 -10.01
CA PRO A 248 4.03 -20.90 -10.68
C PRO A 248 3.75 -20.95 -12.19
N GLY A 249 4.70 -20.45 -12.99
CA GLY A 249 4.65 -20.51 -14.46
C GLY A 249 5.82 -21.26 -15.05
#